data_AF-A0A8J5T8L4-F1
#
_entry.id   AF-A0A8J5T8L4-F1
#
_cell.length_a   1.000
_cell.length_b   1.000
_cell.length_c   1.000
_cell.angle_alpha   90.00
_cell.angle_beta   90.00
_cell.angle_gamma   90.00
#
_symmetry.space_group_name_H-M   'P 1'
#
loop_
_entity.id
_entity.type
_entity.pdbx_description
1 polymer ?
#
loop_
_entity_poly.entity_id
_entity_poly.type
_entity_poly.pdbx_seq_one_letter_code
_entity_poly.pdbx_strand_id
1 'polypeptide(L)'
;MAAATAAGGVAGEPSGTRTKRLKVAVIHPDLGIGGAERLIVDAACQLAGHGHDVHVFTSHHDKNRCFEETVYGPFQVQVYGDFLPRHIFYRFHAVCAYLRCIFVAMCVLLRWSSFDIILVDQVSVVIPLLKLKTASKIVFYCHFPDLLLAQRTTILQRLYRKPIDMIEETTTGMADLILVNSKFTAATFARTFSSLHARGIEPAVLYPAVSVEQFQEPHAYKLNFLSINRFERKKNLELAISAFASLRSVVSMLPGDDSREVTLTVAGGYDKRLRENVDYLEELKRLAATQGVSERVKFVTSCSTSERNELLSSCLCVLYTPKDEHFGIVPLEAMAAYKPVIACNSGGPVETVMSEETGFLCDPSAPEFSKAMLKLVNDHDLAVQMGKHARDHVVQKFSTKTFGDLLNNYVLNVYHQRIE
;
A
#
# COMPACT_ATOMS: atom_id res chain seq x y z
N MET A 1 -29.35 -61.90 30.32
CA MET A 1 -29.73 -61.35 29.00
C MET A 1 -29.15 -59.95 28.94
N ALA A 2 -27.94 -59.76 28.43
CA ALA A 2 -27.56 -59.78 27.01
C ALA A 2 -27.74 -58.41 26.35
N ALA A 3 -26.62 -57.96 25.76
CA ALA A 3 -26.45 -56.94 24.72
C ALA A 3 -26.54 -55.45 25.13
N ALA A 4 -25.75 -54.53 24.58
CA ALA A 4 -24.51 -54.59 23.81
C ALA A 4 -24.00 -53.14 23.69
N THR A 5 -22.67 -53.03 23.66
CA THR A 5 -21.82 -51.90 23.32
C THR A 5 -22.19 -51.12 22.06
N ALA A 6 -22.08 -49.80 22.12
CA ALA A 6 -21.56 -48.98 21.02
C ALA A 6 -20.79 -47.78 21.58
N ALA A 7 -19.47 -47.92 21.63
CA ALA A 7 -18.54 -46.85 21.93
C ALA A 7 -18.43 -45.93 20.70
N GLY A 8 -18.94 -44.70 20.81
CA GLY A 8 -18.64 -43.62 19.88
C GLY A 8 -17.42 -42.87 20.40
N GLY A 9 -16.25 -43.15 19.85
CA GLY A 9 -15.02 -42.43 20.14
C GLY A 9 -15.20 -40.95 19.87
N VAL A 10 -14.89 -40.13 20.88
CA VAL A 10 -14.75 -38.69 20.74
C VAL A 10 -13.69 -38.44 19.68
N ALA A 11 -14.11 -37.82 18.58
CA ALA A 11 -13.25 -37.39 17.49
C ALA A 11 -12.08 -36.60 18.08
N GLY A 12 -10.86 -37.04 17.76
CA GLY A 12 -9.64 -36.37 18.15
C GLY A 12 -9.68 -34.91 17.71
N GLU A 13 -9.25 -34.04 18.62
CA GLU A 13 -8.87 -32.67 18.32
C GLU A 13 -8.01 -32.66 17.04
N PRO A 14 -8.22 -31.72 16.10
CA PRO A 14 -7.34 -31.60 14.96
C PRO A 14 -5.94 -31.33 15.52
N SER A 15 -5.03 -32.27 15.27
CA SER A 15 -3.62 -32.14 15.62
C SER A 15 -3.09 -30.87 14.97
N GLY A 16 -3.05 -29.79 15.75
CA GLY A 16 -2.46 -28.53 15.34
C GLY A 16 -1.01 -28.82 14.97
N THR A 17 -0.70 -28.76 13.68
CA THR A 17 0.68 -28.65 13.21
C THR A 17 1.26 -27.45 13.93
N ARG A 18 2.07 -27.68 14.98
CA ARG A 18 2.84 -26.62 15.63
C ARG A 18 3.75 -26.05 14.55
N THR A 19 3.34 -24.93 13.97
CA THR A 19 4.13 -24.16 13.02
C THR A 19 5.47 -23.85 13.69
N LYS A 20 6.56 -24.13 12.99
CA LYS A 20 7.90 -23.94 13.54
C LYS A 20 8.08 -22.46 13.87
N ARG A 21 8.46 -22.15 15.10
CA ARG A 21 8.88 -20.80 15.49
C ARG A 21 10.20 -20.45 14.81
N LEU A 22 10.12 -19.63 13.76
CA LEU A 22 11.28 -19.08 13.05
C LEU A 22 11.82 -17.82 13.73
N LYS A 23 13.14 -17.60 13.60
CA LYS A 23 13.80 -16.33 13.92
C LYS A 23 13.89 -15.47 12.65
N VAL A 24 13.17 -14.35 12.63
CA VAL A 24 13.01 -13.49 11.44
C VAL A 24 13.69 -12.14 11.68
N ALA A 25 14.54 -11.74 10.74
CA ALA A 25 15.03 -10.37 10.64
C ALA A 25 14.26 -9.61 9.56
N VAL A 26 13.91 -8.37 9.84
CA VAL A 26 13.33 -7.43 8.88
C VAL A 26 14.30 -6.26 8.73
N ILE A 27 14.76 -5.96 7.53
CA ILE A 27 15.72 -4.88 7.28
C ILE A 27 15.06 -3.84 6.38
N HIS A 28 14.93 -2.62 6.91
CA HIS A 28 14.31 -1.48 6.22
C HIS A 28 15.15 -0.20 6.39
N PRO A 29 15.42 0.60 5.34
CA PRO A 29 16.27 1.78 5.40
C PRO A 29 15.90 2.77 6.51
N ASP A 30 14.68 3.27 6.56
CA ASP A 30 14.30 4.40 7.44
C ASP A 30 12.87 4.22 7.92
N LEU A 31 12.69 3.86 9.20
CA LEU A 31 11.36 3.70 9.78
C LEU A 31 10.75 5.06 10.15
N GLY A 32 10.18 5.71 9.14
CA GLY A 32 9.36 6.91 9.26
C GLY A 32 7.85 6.63 9.15
N ILE A 33 7.12 7.60 8.58
CA ILE A 33 5.69 7.49 8.28
C ILE A 33 5.50 7.50 6.76
N GLY A 34 5.05 6.38 6.22
CA GLY A 34 4.75 6.22 4.80
C GLY A 34 4.12 4.85 4.51
N GLY A 35 3.72 4.66 3.25
CA GLY A 35 3.01 3.44 2.84
C GLY A 35 3.90 2.20 2.76
N ALA A 36 5.18 2.37 2.42
CA ALA A 36 6.14 1.27 2.40
C ALA A 36 6.48 0.84 3.83
N GLU A 37 6.74 1.82 4.69
CA GLU A 37 7.01 1.64 6.12
C GLU A 37 5.83 0.96 6.82
N ARG A 38 4.58 1.36 6.52
CA ARG A 38 3.38 0.71 7.08
C ARG A 38 3.35 -0.78 6.76
N LEU A 39 3.63 -1.16 5.51
CA LEU A 39 3.64 -2.56 5.09
C LEU A 39 4.67 -3.39 5.87
N ILE A 40 5.86 -2.83 6.10
CA ILE A 40 6.92 -3.50 6.86
C ILE A 40 6.53 -3.65 8.33
N VAL A 41 5.90 -2.64 8.92
CA VAL A 41 5.35 -2.72 10.27
C VAL A 41 4.26 -3.78 10.35
N ASP A 42 3.35 -3.84 9.39
CA ASP A 42 2.32 -4.88 9.29
C ASP A 42 2.96 -6.27 9.15
N ALA A 43 3.99 -6.43 8.32
CA ALA A 43 4.71 -7.68 8.16
C ALA A 43 5.33 -8.15 9.48
N ALA A 44 6.01 -7.25 10.20
CA ALA A 44 6.62 -7.56 11.48
C ALA A 44 5.57 -7.90 12.56
N CYS A 45 4.48 -7.14 12.64
CA CYS A 45 3.35 -7.42 13.54
C CYS A 45 2.72 -8.79 13.26
N GLN A 46 2.42 -9.08 11.99
CA GLN A 46 1.73 -10.32 11.63
C GLN A 46 2.61 -11.55 11.80
N LEU A 47 3.89 -11.48 11.46
CA LEU A 47 4.83 -12.59 11.73
C LEU A 47 5.01 -12.82 13.23
N ALA A 48 5.11 -11.76 14.03
CA ALA A 48 5.16 -11.90 15.49
C ALA A 48 3.85 -12.50 16.05
N GLY A 49 2.69 -12.08 15.51
CA GLY A 49 1.37 -12.63 15.86
C GLY A 49 1.22 -14.12 15.53
N HIS A 50 1.92 -14.61 14.50
CA HIS A 50 2.03 -16.03 14.17
C HIS A 50 3.01 -16.81 15.08
N GLY A 51 3.62 -16.15 16.06
CA GLY A 51 4.52 -16.77 17.05
C GLY A 51 6.00 -16.76 16.67
N HIS A 52 6.41 -16.09 15.59
CA HIS A 52 7.82 -15.95 15.20
C HIS A 52 8.59 -14.99 16.12
N ASP A 53 9.90 -15.21 16.25
CA ASP A 53 10.80 -14.26 16.92
C ASP A 53 11.28 -13.21 15.91
N VAL A 54 10.68 -12.01 15.94
CA VAL A 54 10.87 -10.96 14.93
C VAL A 54 11.74 -9.82 15.46
N HIS A 55 12.77 -9.47 14.69
CA HIS A 55 13.68 -8.35 14.95
C HIS A 55 13.71 -7.42 13.73
N VAL A 56 13.50 -6.12 13.95
CA VAL A 56 13.49 -5.11 12.89
C VAL A 56 14.74 -4.25 12.99
N PHE A 57 15.50 -4.19 11.90
CA PHE A 57 16.73 -3.42 11.78
C PHE A 57 16.55 -2.27 10.83
N THR A 58 16.90 -1.07 11.28
CA THR A 58 16.79 0.14 10.46
C THR A 58 17.97 1.08 10.66
N SER A 59 18.16 2.01 9.71
CA SER A 59 19.21 3.02 9.84
C SER A 59 18.77 4.25 10.62
N HIS A 60 17.46 4.50 10.73
CA HIS A 60 16.89 5.60 11.51
C HIS A 60 15.49 5.25 12.00
N HIS A 61 15.14 5.74 13.19
CA HIS A 61 13.82 5.62 13.77
C HIS A 61 13.58 6.82 14.69
N ASP A 62 12.69 7.73 14.28
CA ASP A 62 12.25 8.85 15.11
C ASP A 62 11.04 8.44 15.95
N LYS A 63 11.25 8.23 17.25
CA LYS A 63 10.19 7.81 18.18
C LYS A 63 9.05 8.83 18.30
N ASN A 64 9.26 10.09 17.92
CA ASN A 64 8.21 11.11 17.92
C ASN A 64 7.39 11.11 16.62
N ARG A 65 7.86 10.42 15.58
CA ARG A 65 7.25 10.39 14.25
C ARG A 65 7.36 9.00 13.64
N CYS A 66 6.72 8.03 14.27
CA CYS A 66 6.70 6.63 13.86
C CYS A 66 5.32 5.99 14.12
N PHE A 67 5.16 4.76 13.65
CA PHE A 67 4.00 3.93 13.99
C PHE A 67 4.13 3.42 15.43
N GLU A 68 3.04 3.41 16.20
CA GLU A 68 3.05 3.02 17.63
C GLU A 68 3.60 1.61 17.84
N GLU A 69 3.34 0.71 16.89
CA GLU A 69 3.82 -0.68 16.91
C GLU A 69 5.35 -0.78 16.85
N THR A 70 6.05 0.23 16.33
CA THR A 70 7.51 0.25 16.33
C THR A 70 8.12 0.62 17.69
N VAL A 71 7.31 1.11 18.62
CA VAL A 71 7.73 1.50 19.97
C VAL A 71 7.19 0.53 21.03
N TYR A 72 5.91 0.16 20.91
CA TYR A 72 5.18 -0.64 21.89
C TYR A 72 4.63 -1.96 21.33
N GLY A 73 4.93 -2.26 20.06
CA GLY A 73 4.43 -3.46 19.40
C GLY A 73 5.18 -4.74 19.78
N PRO A 74 4.85 -5.85 19.11
CA PRO A 74 5.29 -7.19 19.52
C PRO A 74 6.72 -7.55 19.08
N PHE A 75 7.45 -6.62 18.46
CA PHE A 75 8.80 -6.84 17.93
C PHE A 75 9.78 -5.78 18.41
N GLN A 76 11.08 -6.10 18.34
CA GLN A 76 12.14 -5.16 18.73
C GLN A 76 12.66 -4.40 17.52
N VAL A 77 12.86 -3.09 17.68
CA VAL A 77 13.52 -2.24 16.67
C VAL A 77 14.94 -1.93 17.11
N GLN A 78 15.93 -2.26 16.27
CA GLN A 78 17.32 -1.90 16.46
C GLN A 78 17.78 -0.93 15.37
N VAL A 79 18.35 0.19 15.81
CA VAL A 79 18.84 1.26 14.94
C VAL A 79 20.36 1.18 14.82
N TYR A 80 20.88 1.16 13.59
CA TYR A 80 22.32 1.21 13.31
C TYR A 80 22.66 2.27 12.28
N GLY A 81 23.70 3.06 12.53
CA GLY A 81 24.20 4.01 11.52
C GLY A 81 23.39 5.30 11.43
N ASP A 82 22.69 5.68 12.50
CA ASP A 82 21.89 6.91 12.53
C ASP A 82 22.73 8.17 12.21
N PHE A 83 24.01 8.14 12.57
CA PHE A 83 25.00 9.19 12.25
C PHE A 83 25.30 9.37 10.75
N LEU A 84 24.93 8.42 9.89
CA LEU A 84 25.19 8.52 8.45
C LEU A 84 24.26 9.56 7.82
N PRO A 85 24.73 10.43 6.91
CA PRO A 85 23.88 11.45 6.33
C PRO A 85 22.78 10.85 5.44
N ARG A 86 21.58 11.46 5.40
CA ARG A 86 20.52 11.12 4.43
C ARG A 86 20.78 11.68 3.03
N HIS A 87 21.61 12.71 2.95
CA HIS A 87 22.02 13.38 1.72
C HIS A 87 23.32 14.15 1.94
N ILE A 88 24.06 14.38 0.86
CA ILE A 88 25.25 15.22 0.86
C ILE A 88 24.92 16.48 0.06
N PHE A 89 24.92 17.66 0.71
CA PHE A 89 24.49 18.94 0.11
C PHE A 89 23.12 18.89 -0.58
N TYR A 90 22.12 18.25 0.05
CA TYR A 90 20.78 18.01 -0.53
C TYR A 90 20.80 17.26 -1.88
N ARG A 91 21.86 16.50 -2.14
CA ARG A 91 22.04 15.63 -3.32
C ARG A 91 22.40 14.21 -2.86
N PHE A 92 22.41 13.27 -3.81
CA PHE A 92 22.83 11.87 -3.58
C PHE A 92 22.02 11.09 -2.54
N HIS A 93 20.72 11.39 -2.41
CA HIS A 93 19.82 10.66 -1.50
C HIS A 93 19.88 9.14 -1.70
N ALA A 94 19.84 8.67 -2.96
CA ALA A 94 19.90 7.24 -3.27
C ALA A 94 21.23 6.60 -2.79
N VAL A 95 22.38 7.24 -3.04
CA VAL A 95 23.68 6.72 -2.60
C VAL A 95 23.74 6.66 -1.07
N CYS A 96 23.26 7.70 -0.38
CA CYS A 96 23.22 7.73 1.07
C CYS A 96 22.31 6.62 1.63
N ALA A 97 21.14 6.39 1.02
CA ALA A 97 20.25 5.29 1.38
C ALA A 97 20.94 3.92 1.22
N TYR A 98 21.66 3.70 0.12
CA TYR A 98 22.43 2.46 -0.10
C TYR A 98 23.49 2.25 0.97
N LEU A 99 24.30 3.28 1.25
CA LEU A 99 25.35 3.21 2.28
C LEU A 99 24.78 2.90 3.67
N ARG A 100 23.64 3.53 4.00
CA ARG A 100 22.93 3.29 5.27
C ARG A 100 22.42 1.86 5.37
N CYS A 101 21.76 1.34 4.33
CA CYS A 101 21.31 -0.05 4.28
C CYS A 101 22.47 -1.05 4.38
N ILE A 102 23.56 -0.81 3.64
CA ILE A 102 24.76 -1.66 3.68
C ILE A 102 25.34 -1.68 5.11
N PHE A 103 25.41 -0.52 5.77
CA PHE A 103 25.90 -0.44 7.16
C PHE A 103 25.03 -1.25 8.13
N VAL A 104 23.70 -1.14 8.01
CA VAL A 104 22.75 -1.94 8.82
C VAL A 104 22.96 -3.43 8.56
N ALA A 105 23.01 -3.85 7.29
CA ALA A 105 23.23 -5.24 6.92
C ALA A 105 24.58 -5.80 7.42
N MET A 106 25.66 -4.99 7.38
CA MET A 106 26.95 -5.33 7.99
C MET A 106 26.83 -5.54 9.50
N CYS A 107 26.09 -4.68 10.21
CA CYS A 107 25.86 -4.84 11.64
C CYS A 107 25.09 -6.12 11.96
N VAL A 108 24.05 -6.44 11.19
CA VAL A 108 23.28 -7.69 11.33
C VAL A 108 24.17 -8.92 11.03
N LEU A 109 25.03 -8.83 10.02
CA LEU A 109 25.96 -9.89 9.67
C LEU A 109 26.97 -10.16 10.81
N LEU A 110 27.58 -9.10 11.36
CA LEU A 110 28.68 -9.21 12.33
C LEU A 110 28.24 -9.41 13.79
N ARG A 111 27.11 -8.84 14.21
CA ARG A 111 26.73 -8.79 15.64
C ARG A 111 25.66 -9.80 16.05
N TRP A 112 24.93 -10.36 15.09
CA TRP A 112 23.82 -11.27 15.38
C TRP A 112 24.15 -12.70 14.98
N SER A 113 23.44 -13.67 15.56
CA SER A 113 23.43 -15.04 15.03
C SER A 113 22.83 -15.07 13.61
N SER A 114 22.83 -16.23 12.95
CA SER A 114 22.00 -16.40 11.76
C SER A 114 20.51 -16.26 12.13
N PHE A 115 19.75 -15.76 11.16
CA PHE A 115 18.28 -15.78 11.18
C PHE A 115 17.81 -16.91 10.27
N ASP A 116 16.62 -17.44 10.50
CA ASP A 116 16.01 -18.42 9.58
C ASP A 116 15.61 -17.70 8.29
N ILE A 117 14.98 -16.54 8.43
CA ILE A 117 14.46 -15.72 7.32
C ILE A 117 14.90 -14.26 7.53
N ILE A 118 15.32 -13.61 6.44
CA ILE A 118 15.61 -12.17 6.40
C ILE A 118 14.70 -11.53 5.35
N LEU A 119 13.72 -10.77 5.80
CA LEU A 119 12.89 -9.92 4.95
C LEU A 119 13.64 -8.61 4.68
N VAL A 120 13.88 -8.30 3.41
CA VAL A 120 14.54 -7.08 2.97
C VAL A 120 13.59 -6.30 2.07
N ASP A 121 13.52 -4.99 2.23
CA ASP A 121 12.77 -4.12 1.32
C ASP A 121 13.62 -2.93 0.81
N GLN A 122 13.07 -2.21 -0.17
CA GLN A 122 13.61 -1.00 -0.83
C GLN A 122 14.94 -1.19 -1.56
N VAL A 123 16.00 -1.64 -0.87
CA VAL A 123 17.38 -1.63 -1.40
C VAL A 123 17.93 -3.06 -1.49
N SER A 124 17.88 -3.65 -2.68
CA SER A 124 18.34 -5.03 -2.94
C SER A 124 19.85 -5.25 -2.77
N VAL A 125 20.67 -4.19 -2.76
CA VAL A 125 22.14 -4.26 -2.69
C VAL A 125 22.68 -4.99 -1.46
N VAL A 126 21.87 -5.13 -0.40
CA VAL A 126 22.26 -5.82 0.83
C VAL A 126 22.13 -7.34 0.72
N ILE A 127 21.38 -7.86 -0.26
CA ILE A 127 21.11 -9.30 -0.42
C ILE A 127 22.40 -10.13 -0.56
N PRO A 128 23.38 -9.78 -1.43
CA PRO A 128 24.63 -10.55 -1.54
C PRO A 128 25.41 -10.62 -0.23
N LEU A 129 25.42 -9.51 0.52
CA LEU A 129 26.11 -9.43 1.80
C LEU A 129 25.45 -10.34 2.85
N LEU A 130 24.12 -10.34 2.90
CA LEU A 130 23.36 -11.16 3.83
C LEU A 130 23.45 -12.65 3.48
N LYS A 131 23.60 -13.01 2.20
CA LYS A 131 23.83 -14.40 1.75
C LYS A 131 25.17 -14.99 2.20
N LEU A 132 26.12 -14.18 2.68
CA LEU A 132 27.34 -14.70 3.31
C LEU A 132 27.01 -15.58 4.54
N LYS A 133 25.90 -15.29 5.23
CA LYS A 133 25.30 -16.23 6.19
C LYS A 133 24.45 -17.25 5.45
N THR A 134 25.11 -18.30 4.98
CA THR A 134 24.48 -19.29 4.11
C THR A 134 23.21 -19.86 4.73
N ALA A 135 23.11 -20.06 6.04
CA ALA A 135 21.95 -20.63 6.74
C ALA A 135 20.64 -19.82 6.60
N SER A 136 20.71 -18.52 6.33
CA SER A 136 19.54 -17.65 6.22
C SER A 136 18.91 -17.71 4.83
N LYS A 137 17.58 -17.68 4.76
CA LYS A 137 16.82 -17.46 3.53
C LYS A 137 16.41 -15.99 3.42
N ILE A 138 16.46 -15.43 2.23
CA ILE A 138 16.20 -14.01 1.99
C ILE A 138 14.92 -13.84 1.18
N VAL A 139 13.95 -13.13 1.75
CA VAL A 139 12.73 -12.71 1.08
C VAL A 139 12.87 -11.23 0.76
N PHE A 140 12.80 -10.86 -0.51
CA PHE A 140 12.87 -9.45 -0.93
C PHE A 140 11.47 -8.93 -1.29
N TYR A 141 11.02 -7.88 -0.61
CA TYR A 141 9.74 -7.23 -0.91
C TYR A 141 9.98 -5.98 -1.78
N CYS A 142 9.56 -6.06 -3.04
CA CYS A 142 9.66 -5.00 -4.03
C CYS A 142 8.33 -4.24 -4.12
N HIS A 143 8.27 -3.03 -3.56
CA HIS A 143 7.08 -2.17 -3.64
C HIS A 143 6.84 -1.65 -5.06
N PHE A 144 7.92 -1.25 -5.72
CA PHE A 144 7.97 -0.86 -7.12
C PHE A 144 9.45 -0.76 -7.52
N PRO A 145 9.85 -1.13 -8.75
CA PRO A 145 11.26 -1.06 -9.12
C PRO A 145 11.82 0.38 -9.07
N ASP A 146 12.96 0.57 -8.40
CA ASP A 146 13.60 1.89 -8.28
C ASP A 146 14.04 2.42 -9.66
N LEU A 147 14.28 1.50 -10.61
CA LEU A 147 14.55 1.78 -12.02
C LEU A 147 13.61 2.85 -12.60
N LEU A 148 12.34 2.77 -12.22
CA LEU A 148 11.24 3.56 -12.78
C LEU A 148 10.93 4.83 -11.97
N LEU A 149 11.43 4.92 -10.73
CA LEU A 149 11.26 6.09 -9.87
C LEU A 149 12.24 7.21 -10.21
N ALA A 150 13.37 6.89 -10.84
CA ALA A 150 14.38 7.87 -11.23
C ALA A 150 13.97 8.65 -12.50
N GLN A 151 13.93 9.98 -12.43
CA GLN A 151 13.72 10.84 -13.60
C GLN A 151 14.94 10.78 -14.54
N ARG A 152 14.74 10.25 -15.76
CA ARG A 152 15.80 10.05 -16.77
C ARG A 152 15.74 11.10 -17.88
N THR A 153 15.75 12.38 -17.51
CA THR A 153 15.57 13.48 -18.47
C THR A 153 16.82 13.78 -19.28
N THR A 154 18.02 13.41 -18.82
CA THR A 154 19.30 13.68 -19.51
C THR A 154 20.12 12.42 -19.80
N ILE A 155 20.99 12.49 -20.82
CA ILE A 155 21.92 11.40 -21.21
C ILE A 155 22.88 11.07 -20.05
N LEU A 156 23.36 12.09 -19.32
CA LEU A 156 24.27 11.92 -18.20
C LEU A 156 23.61 11.17 -17.03
N GLN A 157 22.35 11.48 -16.72
CA GLN A 157 21.58 10.74 -15.71
C GLN A 157 21.38 9.27 -16.11
N ARG A 158 21.12 9.00 -17.40
CA ARG A 158 21.01 7.62 -17.90
C ARG A 158 22.31 6.85 -17.76
N LEU A 159 23.45 7.47 -18.11
CA LEU A 159 24.76 6.84 -18.02
C LEU A 159 25.17 6.55 -16.56
N TYR A 160 24.94 7.50 -15.65
CA TYR A 160 25.20 7.33 -14.22
C TYR A 160 24.33 6.25 -13.58
N ARG A 161 23.07 6.13 -14.01
CA ARG A 161 22.10 5.21 -13.42
C ARG A 161 22.23 3.78 -13.92
N LYS A 162 22.69 3.57 -15.16
CA LYS A 162 22.92 2.24 -15.77
C LYS A 162 23.68 1.22 -14.86
N PRO A 163 24.80 1.55 -14.22
CA PRO A 163 25.47 0.61 -13.31
C PRO A 163 24.65 0.29 -12.06
N ILE A 164 23.93 1.27 -11.50
CA ILE A 164 23.05 1.05 -10.33
C ILE A 164 21.90 0.11 -10.71
N ASP A 165 21.34 0.29 -11.90
CA ASP A 165 20.25 -0.53 -12.43
C ASP A 165 20.68 -1.99 -12.63
N MET A 166 21.88 -2.21 -13.19
CA MET A 166 22.45 -3.56 -13.34
C MET A 166 22.69 -4.23 -11.98
N ILE A 167 23.17 -3.46 -10.99
CA ILE A 167 23.37 -3.95 -9.62
C ILE A 167 22.02 -4.29 -8.99
N GLU A 168 21.01 -3.43 -9.11
CA GLU A 168 19.67 -3.64 -8.58
C GLU A 168 19.06 -4.93 -9.14
N GLU A 169 19.07 -5.11 -10.46
CA GLU A 169 18.55 -6.32 -11.11
C GLU A 169 19.32 -7.58 -10.64
N THR A 170 20.64 -7.55 -10.67
CA THR A 170 21.48 -8.69 -10.28
C THR A 170 21.24 -9.07 -8.82
N THR A 171 21.26 -8.08 -7.91
CA THR A 171 21.11 -8.31 -6.48
C THR A 171 19.68 -8.73 -6.09
N THR A 172 18.66 -8.18 -6.76
CA THR A 172 17.26 -8.60 -6.57
C THR A 172 17.09 -10.07 -6.96
N GLY A 173 17.68 -10.48 -8.08
CA GLY A 173 17.67 -11.88 -8.54
C GLY A 173 18.44 -12.87 -7.66
N MET A 174 19.11 -12.40 -6.61
CA MET A 174 19.75 -13.25 -5.59
C MET A 174 18.84 -13.56 -4.41
N ALA A 175 17.64 -12.97 -4.30
CA ALA A 175 16.68 -13.34 -3.25
C ALA A 175 16.22 -14.80 -3.43
N ASP A 176 15.86 -15.47 -2.33
CA ASP A 176 15.27 -16.82 -2.39
C ASP A 176 13.76 -16.76 -2.70
N LEU A 177 13.12 -15.64 -2.39
CA LEU A 177 11.77 -15.29 -2.83
C LEU A 177 11.67 -13.79 -3.07
N ILE A 178 10.97 -13.41 -4.13
CA ILE A 178 10.65 -12.00 -4.42
C ILE A 178 9.14 -11.83 -4.27
N LEU A 179 8.74 -10.86 -3.47
CA LEU A 179 7.35 -10.46 -3.26
C LEU A 179 7.11 -9.09 -3.90
N VAL A 180 5.93 -8.91 -4.49
CA VAL A 180 5.47 -7.61 -5.03
C VAL A 180 4.06 -7.29 -4.53
N ASN A 181 3.72 -6.01 -4.50
CA ASN A 181 2.45 -5.53 -3.94
C ASN A 181 1.22 -5.72 -4.84
N SER A 182 1.39 -6.05 -6.12
CA SER A 182 0.30 -6.18 -7.08
C SER A 182 0.74 -6.96 -8.32
N LYS A 183 -0.21 -7.51 -9.09
CA LYS A 183 0.06 -8.10 -10.41
C LYS A 183 0.52 -7.03 -11.40
N PHE A 184 0.04 -5.80 -11.28
CA PHE A 184 0.54 -4.66 -12.05
C PHE A 184 2.03 -4.42 -11.79
N THR A 185 2.46 -4.44 -10.53
CA THR A 185 3.88 -4.37 -10.19
C THR A 185 4.63 -5.61 -10.65
N ALA A 186 4.04 -6.80 -10.60
CA ALA A 186 4.65 -8.02 -11.13
C ALA A 186 4.93 -7.92 -12.65
N ALA A 187 3.96 -7.45 -13.43
CA ALA A 187 4.12 -7.21 -14.87
C ALA A 187 5.15 -6.12 -15.15
N THR A 188 5.16 -5.07 -14.32
CA THR A 188 6.17 -4.00 -14.39
C THR A 188 7.57 -4.52 -14.05
N PHE A 189 7.69 -5.38 -13.05
CA PHE A 189 8.92 -6.07 -12.66
C PHE A 189 9.46 -6.89 -13.83
N ALA A 190 8.63 -7.71 -14.48
CA ALA A 190 9.04 -8.54 -15.62
C ALA A 190 9.55 -7.71 -16.81
N ARG A 191 8.90 -6.57 -17.09
CA ARG A 191 9.33 -5.63 -18.14
C ARG A 191 10.62 -4.87 -17.80
N THR A 192 10.83 -4.61 -16.52
CA THR A 192 11.94 -3.80 -15.99
C THR A 192 13.21 -4.63 -15.86
N PHE A 193 13.09 -5.81 -15.27
CA PHE A 193 14.17 -6.76 -15.01
C PHE A 193 14.11 -7.92 -16.01
N SER A 194 14.36 -7.57 -17.28
CA SER A 194 14.21 -8.49 -18.41
C SER A 194 15.18 -9.68 -18.35
N SER A 195 16.35 -9.53 -17.73
CA SER A 195 17.29 -10.64 -17.53
C SER A 195 16.77 -11.63 -16.49
N LEU A 196 16.16 -11.15 -15.41
CA LEU A 196 15.52 -12.02 -14.42
C LEU A 196 14.32 -12.75 -15.01
N HIS A 197 13.47 -12.04 -15.75
CA HIS A 197 12.33 -12.66 -16.42
C HIS A 197 12.78 -13.71 -17.45
N ALA A 198 13.81 -13.43 -18.24
CA ALA A 198 14.38 -14.41 -19.19
C ALA A 198 14.95 -15.66 -18.50
N ARG A 199 15.33 -15.57 -17.22
CA ARG A 199 15.74 -16.70 -16.38
C ARG A 199 14.57 -17.45 -15.72
N GLY A 200 13.32 -17.03 -15.97
CA GLY A 200 12.13 -17.61 -15.36
C GLY A 200 11.89 -17.20 -13.90
N ILE A 201 12.51 -16.10 -13.43
CA ILE A 201 12.25 -15.58 -12.09
C ILE A 201 10.99 -14.74 -12.12
N GLU A 202 9.94 -15.23 -11.47
CA GLU A 202 8.66 -14.55 -11.33
C GLU A 202 8.40 -14.19 -9.87
N PRO A 203 8.08 -12.92 -9.57
CA PRO A 203 7.74 -12.53 -8.21
C PRO A 203 6.35 -13.03 -7.81
N ALA A 204 6.20 -13.45 -6.56
CA ALA A 204 4.89 -13.77 -6.00
C ALA A 204 4.20 -12.49 -5.52
N VAL A 205 2.87 -12.47 -5.59
CA VAL A 205 2.08 -11.30 -5.17
C VAL A 205 1.69 -11.45 -3.70
N LEU A 206 2.02 -10.44 -2.91
CA LEU A 206 1.54 -10.27 -1.54
C LEU A 206 0.95 -8.86 -1.44
N TYR A 207 -0.37 -8.78 -1.42
CA TYR A 207 -1.07 -7.49 -1.43
C TYR A 207 -0.91 -6.73 -0.11
N PRO A 208 -0.64 -5.41 -0.11
CA PRO A 208 -0.70 -4.60 1.09
C PRO A 208 -2.07 -4.69 1.77
N ALA A 209 -2.06 -4.61 3.09
CA ALA A 209 -3.25 -4.76 3.90
C ALA A 209 -3.79 -3.43 4.44
N VAL A 210 -5.06 -3.46 4.84
CA VAL A 210 -5.68 -2.43 5.66
C VAL A 210 -6.22 -3.06 6.96
N SER A 211 -6.05 -2.38 8.09
CA SER A 211 -6.75 -2.76 9.32
C SER A 211 -8.23 -2.43 9.13
N VAL A 212 -9.05 -3.48 9.05
CA VAL A 212 -10.49 -3.34 8.83
C VAL A 212 -11.20 -2.90 10.10
N GLU A 213 -10.64 -3.22 11.26
CA GLU A 213 -11.20 -2.97 12.60
C GLU A 213 -11.29 -1.48 12.93
N GLN A 214 -10.49 -0.63 12.27
CA GLN A 214 -10.53 0.82 12.45
C GLN A 214 -11.78 1.48 11.84
N PHE A 215 -12.56 0.74 11.04
CA PHE A 215 -13.75 1.25 10.37
C PHE A 215 -15.00 0.51 10.84
N GLN A 216 -16.02 1.29 11.19
CA GLN A 216 -17.34 0.81 11.59
C GLN A 216 -18.34 0.97 10.45
N GLU A 217 -19.44 0.21 10.50
CA GLU A 217 -20.54 0.39 9.56
C GLU A 217 -21.10 1.82 9.70
N PRO A 218 -21.23 2.57 8.60
CA PRO A 218 -21.67 3.95 8.65
C PRO A 218 -23.16 4.06 9.00
N HIS A 219 -23.48 5.02 9.86
CA HIS A 219 -24.87 5.28 10.29
C HIS A 219 -25.62 6.21 9.32
N ALA A 220 -24.90 6.87 8.43
CA ALA A 220 -25.45 7.77 7.42
C ALA A 220 -24.53 7.86 6.20
N TYR A 221 -25.12 8.12 5.05
CA TYR A 221 -24.42 8.35 3.78
C TYR A 221 -24.79 9.73 3.29
N LYS A 222 -23.90 10.71 3.49
CA LYS A 222 -24.11 12.08 2.97
C LYS A 222 -23.86 12.05 1.47
N LEU A 223 -24.57 12.89 0.70
CA LEU A 223 -24.33 13.10 -0.74
C LEU A 223 -23.01 13.87 -0.99
N ASN A 224 -21.92 13.39 -0.41
CA ASN A 224 -20.59 13.94 -0.53
C ASN A 224 -19.69 12.90 -1.22
N PHE A 225 -19.06 13.30 -2.32
CA PHE A 225 -17.95 12.56 -2.89
C PHE A 225 -16.65 12.95 -2.19
N LEU A 226 -15.75 12.00 -2.05
CA LEU A 226 -14.48 12.22 -1.35
C LEU A 226 -13.31 11.80 -2.23
N SER A 227 -12.35 12.69 -2.44
CA SER A 227 -11.05 12.32 -3.01
C SER A 227 -9.97 12.48 -1.94
N ILE A 228 -9.23 11.40 -1.64
CA ILE A 228 -8.17 11.41 -0.63
C ILE A 228 -6.83 11.05 -1.27
N ASN A 229 -5.99 12.04 -1.54
CA ASN A 229 -4.63 11.82 -2.06
C ASN A 229 -3.73 12.97 -1.62
N ARG A 230 -2.40 12.78 -1.64
CA ARG A 230 -1.47 13.93 -1.52
C ARG A 230 -1.75 14.95 -2.62
N PHE A 231 -1.54 16.23 -2.30
CA PHE A 231 -1.64 17.34 -3.26
C PHE A 231 -0.46 17.35 -4.24
N GLU A 232 -0.36 16.31 -5.07
CA GLU A 232 0.69 16.14 -6.08
C GLU A 232 0.04 15.95 -7.46
N ARG A 233 0.54 16.62 -8.51
CA ARG A 233 -0.09 16.58 -9.86
C ARG A 233 -0.28 15.18 -10.42
N LYS A 234 0.64 14.25 -10.14
CA LYS A 234 0.51 12.84 -10.56
C LYS A 234 -0.72 12.12 -10.01
N LYS A 235 -1.35 12.65 -8.95
CA LYS A 235 -2.58 12.11 -8.37
C LYS A 235 -3.85 12.56 -9.10
N ASN A 236 -3.72 13.50 -10.04
CA ASN A 236 -4.77 13.91 -10.96
C ASN A 236 -6.07 14.34 -10.27
N LEU A 237 -5.97 15.15 -9.20
CA LEU A 237 -7.12 15.63 -8.44
C LEU A 237 -8.04 16.55 -9.26
N GLU A 238 -7.52 17.12 -10.35
CA GLU A 238 -8.28 17.90 -11.34
C GLU A 238 -9.41 17.09 -11.98
N LEU A 239 -9.20 15.78 -12.17
CA LEU A 239 -10.21 14.88 -12.70
C LEU A 239 -11.42 14.78 -11.77
N ALA A 240 -11.21 14.72 -10.44
CA ALA A 240 -12.30 14.66 -9.48
C ALA A 240 -13.15 15.94 -9.51
N ILE A 241 -12.50 17.11 -9.60
CA ILE A 241 -13.19 18.41 -9.69
C ILE A 241 -13.96 18.51 -11.02
N SER A 242 -13.33 18.14 -12.13
CA SER A 242 -13.94 18.23 -13.47
C SER A 242 -15.10 17.25 -13.64
N ALA A 243 -14.99 16.04 -13.11
CA ALA A 243 -16.08 15.07 -13.06
C ALA A 243 -17.24 15.58 -12.21
N PHE A 244 -16.93 16.16 -11.04
CA PHE A 244 -17.94 16.75 -10.16
C PHE A 244 -18.67 17.94 -10.79
N ALA A 245 -17.96 18.82 -11.50
CA ALA A 245 -18.58 19.91 -12.27
C ALA A 245 -19.51 19.38 -13.37
N SER A 246 -19.07 18.32 -14.07
CA SER A 246 -19.89 17.64 -15.08
C SER A 246 -21.12 16.95 -14.49
N LEU A 247 -21.03 16.43 -13.26
CA LEU A 247 -22.19 15.88 -12.56
C LEU A 247 -23.18 16.98 -12.22
N ARG A 248 -22.69 18.10 -11.67
CA ARG A 248 -23.53 19.23 -11.23
C ARG A 248 -24.32 19.83 -12.38
N SER A 249 -23.73 19.96 -13.58
CA SER A 249 -24.46 20.46 -14.75
C SER A 249 -25.64 19.56 -15.10
N VAL A 250 -25.47 18.24 -15.04
CA VAL A 250 -26.55 17.27 -15.29
C VAL A 250 -27.62 17.29 -14.20
N VAL A 251 -27.21 17.25 -12.92
CA VAL A 251 -28.16 17.25 -11.79
C VAL A 251 -28.99 18.53 -11.76
N SER A 252 -28.40 19.69 -12.09
CA SER A 252 -29.13 20.97 -12.15
C SER A 252 -30.20 21.05 -13.25
N MET A 253 -30.16 20.15 -14.24
CA MET A 253 -31.15 20.09 -15.32
C MET A 253 -32.32 19.14 -15.03
N LEU A 254 -32.25 18.36 -13.94
CA LEU A 254 -33.32 17.43 -13.58
C LEU A 254 -34.48 18.17 -12.88
N PRO A 255 -35.73 18.04 -13.37
CA PRO A 255 -36.87 18.72 -12.78
C PRO A 255 -37.18 18.21 -11.36
N GLY A 256 -37.26 19.15 -10.41
CA GLY A 256 -37.65 18.87 -9.01
C GLY A 256 -36.49 18.65 -8.02
N ASP A 257 -35.23 18.82 -8.44
CA ASP A 257 -34.06 18.36 -7.67
C ASP A 257 -33.14 19.46 -7.10
N ASP A 258 -33.65 20.70 -7.01
CA ASP A 258 -32.94 21.88 -6.49
C ASP A 258 -32.49 21.74 -5.00
N SER A 259 -32.89 20.63 -4.35
CA SER A 259 -32.60 20.30 -2.95
C SER A 259 -31.46 19.30 -2.74
N ARG A 260 -30.94 18.61 -3.78
CA ARG A 260 -29.79 17.70 -3.61
C ARG A 260 -28.48 18.48 -3.51
N GLU A 261 -28.12 18.78 -2.26
CA GLU A 261 -26.83 19.33 -1.87
C GLU A 261 -25.71 18.29 -2.05
N VAL A 262 -25.32 18.05 -3.32
CA VAL A 262 -24.17 17.22 -3.64
C VAL A 262 -22.90 18.04 -3.46
N THR A 263 -21.94 17.51 -2.70
CA THR A 263 -20.65 18.16 -2.44
C THR A 263 -19.47 17.28 -2.85
N LEU A 264 -18.30 17.89 -3.02
CA LEU A 264 -17.03 17.20 -3.18
C LEU A 264 -16.08 17.66 -2.07
N THR A 265 -15.49 16.72 -1.35
CA THR A 265 -14.37 16.99 -0.46
C THR A 265 -13.09 16.46 -1.08
N VAL A 266 -12.08 17.33 -1.23
CA VAL A 266 -10.72 16.98 -1.66
C VAL A 266 -9.81 17.08 -0.44
N ALA A 267 -9.45 15.92 0.12
CA ALA A 267 -8.62 15.80 1.30
C ALA A 267 -7.25 15.21 0.96
N GLY A 268 -6.21 15.57 1.70
CA GLY A 268 -4.88 15.12 1.31
C GLY A 268 -3.73 15.54 2.19
N GLY A 269 -2.65 14.76 2.15
CA GLY A 269 -1.37 15.19 2.73
C GLY A 269 -0.87 16.46 2.06
N TYR A 270 -0.58 17.48 2.86
CA TYR A 270 -0.12 18.79 2.42
C TYR A 270 1.07 19.24 3.30
N ASP A 271 2.19 19.54 2.66
CA ASP A 271 3.35 20.15 3.31
C ASP A 271 3.64 21.52 2.67
N LYS A 272 3.48 22.58 3.45
CA LYS A 272 3.74 23.98 3.06
C LYS A 272 5.18 24.25 2.62
N ARG A 273 6.12 23.36 2.96
CA ARG A 273 7.53 23.43 2.56
C ARG A 273 7.77 22.88 1.15
N LEU A 274 6.82 22.10 0.62
CA LEU A 274 6.89 21.53 -0.72
C LEU A 274 6.10 22.42 -1.69
N ARG A 275 6.82 23.14 -2.57
CA ARG A 275 6.22 24.06 -3.54
C ARG A 275 5.16 23.37 -4.42
N GLU A 276 5.40 22.12 -4.80
CA GLU A 276 4.43 21.28 -5.54
C GLU A 276 3.06 21.24 -4.88
N ASN A 277 2.99 21.03 -3.56
CA ASN A 277 1.74 20.94 -2.82
C ASN A 277 1.00 22.28 -2.78
N VAL A 278 1.76 23.36 -2.57
CA VAL A 278 1.23 24.72 -2.48
C VAL A 278 0.65 25.14 -3.83
N ASP A 279 1.46 25.04 -4.89
CA ASP A 279 1.08 25.45 -6.25
C ASP A 279 -0.12 24.63 -6.74
N TYR A 280 -0.11 23.31 -6.50
CA TYR A 280 -1.19 22.45 -6.99
C TYR A 280 -2.51 22.68 -6.26
N LEU A 281 -2.51 22.94 -4.95
CA LEU A 281 -3.73 23.29 -4.23
C LEU A 281 -4.38 24.57 -4.79
N GLU A 282 -3.57 25.60 -5.08
CA GLU A 282 -4.09 26.84 -5.66
C GLU A 282 -4.58 26.65 -7.10
N GLU A 283 -3.91 25.80 -7.89
CA GLU A 283 -4.41 25.36 -9.21
C GLU A 283 -5.79 24.71 -9.12
N LEU A 284 -5.98 23.79 -8.17
CA LEU A 284 -7.25 23.09 -7.96
C LEU A 284 -8.38 24.03 -7.51
N LYS A 285 -8.09 24.99 -6.62
CA LYS A 285 -9.06 26.01 -6.21
C LYS A 285 -9.49 26.89 -7.38
N ARG A 286 -8.52 27.32 -8.20
CA ARG A 286 -8.80 28.09 -9.42
C ARG A 286 -9.62 27.28 -10.42
N LEU A 287 -9.32 25.99 -10.61
CA LEU A 287 -10.11 25.10 -11.47
C LEU A 287 -11.56 25.01 -10.99
N ALA A 288 -11.78 24.81 -9.69
CA ALA A 288 -13.12 24.78 -9.10
C ALA A 288 -13.88 26.11 -9.33
N ALA A 289 -13.17 27.25 -9.28
CA ALA A 289 -13.75 28.57 -9.56
C ALA A 289 -14.11 28.73 -11.04
N THR A 290 -13.20 28.37 -11.95
CA THR A 290 -13.44 28.40 -13.40
C THR A 290 -14.60 27.51 -13.81
N GLN A 291 -14.79 26.38 -13.14
CA GLN A 291 -15.90 25.45 -13.40
C GLN A 291 -17.18 25.79 -12.62
N GLY A 292 -17.20 26.86 -11.83
CA GLY A 292 -18.39 27.32 -11.12
C GLY A 292 -18.84 26.43 -9.95
N VAL A 293 -17.93 25.63 -9.37
CA VAL A 293 -18.24 24.67 -8.30
C VAL A 293 -17.56 24.96 -6.96
N SER A 294 -16.83 26.08 -6.84
CA SER A 294 -16.07 26.43 -5.62
C SER A 294 -16.87 26.33 -4.32
N GLU A 295 -18.12 26.76 -4.30
CA GLU A 295 -18.97 26.73 -3.09
C GLU A 295 -19.35 25.32 -2.64
N ARG A 296 -19.16 24.33 -3.52
CA ARG A 296 -19.50 22.91 -3.30
C ARG A 296 -18.28 22.00 -3.20
N VAL A 297 -17.07 22.57 -3.37
CA VAL A 297 -15.80 21.85 -3.25
C VAL A 297 -15.07 22.30 -1.99
N LYS A 298 -14.92 21.39 -1.02
CA LYS A 298 -14.15 21.63 0.20
C LYS A 298 -12.75 21.05 0.08
N PHE A 299 -11.73 21.87 0.33
CA PHE A 299 -10.35 21.42 0.43
C PHE A 299 -9.94 21.20 1.89
N VAL A 300 -9.41 20.02 2.21
CA VAL A 300 -8.92 19.67 3.54
C VAL A 300 -7.45 19.29 3.45
N THR A 301 -6.58 20.18 3.92
CA THR A 301 -5.13 19.98 3.96
C THR A 301 -4.73 19.26 5.24
N SER A 302 -4.05 18.12 5.11
CA SER A 302 -3.48 17.32 6.21
C SER A 302 -4.49 16.99 7.31
N CYS A 303 -5.34 15.99 7.04
CA CYS A 303 -6.25 15.44 8.03
C CYS A 303 -5.52 14.53 9.02
N SER A 304 -5.94 14.60 10.29
CA SER A 304 -5.64 13.57 11.29
C SER A 304 -6.26 12.23 10.91
N THR A 305 -5.79 11.13 11.49
CA THR A 305 -6.37 9.80 11.27
C THR A 305 -7.87 9.76 11.60
N SER A 306 -8.29 10.41 12.70
CA SER A 306 -9.70 10.52 13.08
C SER A 306 -10.53 11.29 12.08
N GLU A 307 -10.05 12.45 11.60
CA GLU A 307 -10.75 13.22 10.57
C GLU A 307 -10.85 12.47 9.25
N ARG A 308 -9.78 11.77 8.85
CA ARG A 308 -9.79 10.90 7.66
C ARG A 308 -10.84 9.81 7.78
N ASN A 309 -10.91 9.13 8.92
CA ASN A 309 -11.90 8.07 9.15
C ASN A 309 -13.33 8.61 9.17
N GLU A 310 -13.55 9.81 9.73
CA GLU A 310 -14.85 10.49 9.69
C GLU A 310 -15.26 10.85 8.25
N LEU A 311 -14.33 11.40 7.45
CA LEU A 311 -14.58 11.70 6.04
C LEU A 311 -14.95 10.44 5.26
N LEU A 312 -14.19 9.35 5.45
CA LEU A 312 -14.44 8.06 4.82
C LEU A 312 -15.81 7.49 5.25
N SER A 313 -16.13 7.50 6.54
CA SER A 313 -17.38 6.92 7.05
C SER A 313 -18.63 7.70 6.60
N SER A 314 -18.52 9.00 6.37
CA SER A 314 -19.67 9.85 6.06
C SER A 314 -19.91 10.10 4.57
N CYS A 315 -18.92 9.88 3.70
CA CYS A 315 -19.08 10.09 2.25
C CYS A 315 -20.02 9.06 1.61
N LEU A 316 -20.51 9.39 0.41
CA LEU A 316 -21.26 8.46 -0.44
C LEU A 316 -20.31 7.48 -1.13
N CYS A 317 -19.22 8.00 -1.69
CA CYS A 317 -18.29 7.27 -2.55
C CYS A 317 -16.94 7.98 -2.53
N VAL A 318 -15.86 7.20 -2.69
CA VAL A 318 -14.51 7.73 -2.89
C VAL A 318 -14.15 7.80 -4.38
N LEU A 319 -13.56 8.91 -4.81
CA LEU A 319 -13.02 9.12 -6.15
C LEU A 319 -11.50 8.95 -6.13
N TYR A 320 -11.01 7.90 -6.79
CA TYR A 320 -9.60 7.58 -6.89
C TYR A 320 -9.06 7.84 -8.31
N THR A 321 -8.52 9.03 -8.49
CA THR A 321 -8.09 9.59 -9.78
C THR A 321 -6.65 9.30 -10.26
N PRO A 322 -5.71 8.79 -9.44
CA PRO A 322 -4.37 8.48 -9.94
C PRO A 322 -4.40 7.43 -11.06
N LYS A 323 -3.69 7.69 -12.16
CA LYS A 323 -3.49 6.73 -13.25
C LYS A 323 -2.19 5.97 -13.01
N ASP A 324 -2.19 4.67 -13.34
CA ASP A 324 -1.02 3.79 -13.29
C ASP A 324 -0.36 3.75 -11.89
N GLU A 325 -1.18 3.91 -10.85
CA GLU A 325 -0.74 3.81 -9.47
C GLU A 325 -0.31 2.37 -9.17
N HIS A 326 0.79 2.19 -8.45
CA HIS A 326 1.37 0.85 -8.25
C HIS A 326 0.42 -0.10 -7.50
N PHE A 327 -0.27 0.41 -6.47
CA PHE A 327 -1.27 -0.34 -5.72
C PHE A 327 -2.50 0.50 -5.39
N GLY A 328 -2.30 1.61 -4.67
CA GLY A 328 -3.38 2.48 -4.21
C GLY A 328 -4.08 1.91 -2.98
N ILE A 329 -3.59 2.26 -1.79
CA ILE A 329 -4.18 1.81 -0.52
C ILE A 329 -5.53 2.48 -0.20
N VAL A 330 -5.73 3.71 -0.71
CA VAL A 330 -6.94 4.51 -0.45
C VAL A 330 -8.23 3.82 -0.90
N PRO A 331 -8.29 3.19 -2.10
CA PRO A 331 -9.40 2.31 -2.45
C PRO A 331 -9.74 1.29 -1.36
N LEU A 332 -8.77 0.54 -0.84
CA LEU A 332 -9.01 -0.46 0.21
C LEU A 332 -9.49 0.17 1.52
N GLU A 333 -8.98 1.35 1.87
CA GLU A 333 -9.42 2.10 3.06
C GLU A 333 -10.88 2.55 2.93
N ALA A 334 -11.30 2.98 1.74
CA ALA A 334 -12.68 3.35 1.44
C ALA A 334 -13.61 2.13 1.46
N MET A 335 -13.19 1.05 0.81
CA MET A 335 -13.92 -0.21 0.79
C MET A 335 -14.04 -0.80 2.21
N ALA A 336 -12.99 -0.71 3.03
CA ALA A 336 -13.04 -1.04 4.44
C ALA A 336 -14.02 -0.13 5.20
N ALA A 337 -14.18 1.13 4.82
CA ALA A 337 -15.19 2.03 5.40
C ALA A 337 -16.61 1.86 4.83
N TYR A 338 -16.91 0.72 4.18
CA TYR A 338 -18.19 0.42 3.55
C TYR A 338 -18.57 1.41 2.43
N LYS A 339 -17.57 1.95 1.72
CA LYS A 339 -17.78 2.91 0.63
C LYS A 339 -17.40 2.33 -0.72
N PRO A 340 -18.26 2.47 -1.74
CA PRO A 340 -17.87 2.18 -3.10
C PRO A 340 -16.75 3.13 -3.55
N VAL A 341 -15.99 2.67 -4.53
CA VAL A 341 -14.87 3.43 -5.10
C VAL A 341 -15.07 3.60 -6.61
N ILE A 342 -15.00 4.84 -7.09
CA ILE A 342 -14.85 5.12 -8.52
C ILE A 342 -13.36 5.37 -8.75
N ALA A 343 -12.70 4.48 -9.49
CA ALA A 343 -11.26 4.53 -9.71
C ALA A 343 -10.90 4.53 -11.20
N CYS A 344 -9.71 5.04 -11.52
CA CYS A 344 -9.13 4.88 -12.85
C CYS A 344 -8.94 3.39 -13.19
N ASN A 345 -9.33 2.99 -14.40
CA ASN A 345 -9.16 1.62 -14.92
C ASN A 345 -7.71 1.35 -15.36
N SER A 346 -6.74 1.61 -14.48
CA SER A 346 -5.34 1.27 -14.69
C SER A 346 -4.57 1.14 -13.37
N GLY A 347 -3.43 0.44 -13.40
CA GLY A 347 -2.62 0.22 -12.20
C GLY A 347 -3.26 -0.74 -11.20
N GLY A 348 -2.87 -0.59 -9.93
CA GLY A 348 -3.33 -1.40 -8.81
C GLY A 348 -4.84 -1.36 -8.51
N PRO A 349 -5.58 -0.26 -8.71
CA PRO A 349 -7.04 -0.23 -8.51
C PRO A 349 -7.80 -1.29 -9.31
N VAL A 350 -7.30 -1.73 -10.46
CA VAL A 350 -7.91 -2.78 -11.29
C VAL A 350 -7.93 -4.14 -10.57
N GLU A 351 -7.07 -4.33 -9.58
CA GLU A 351 -6.98 -5.56 -8.79
C GLU A 351 -7.80 -5.52 -7.51
N THR A 352 -8.15 -4.32 -7.02
CA THR A 352 -8.84 -4.14 -5.74
C THR A 352 -10.32 -3.80 -5.92
N VAL A 353 -10.68 -3.06 -6.96
CA VAL A 353 -12.08 -2.68 -7.24
C VAL A 353 -12.69 -3.67 -8.24
N MET A 354 -13.69 -4.43 -7.80
CA MET A 354 -14.56 -5.22 -8.67
C MET A 354 -15.63 -4.30 -9.27
N SER A 355 -15.47 -3.91 -10.53
CA SER A 355 -16.36 -2.96 -11.20
C SER A 355 -17.80 -3.47 -11.23
N GLU A 356 -18.74 -2.57 -11.00
CA GLU A 356 -20.19 -2.80 -10.83
C GLU A 356 -20.59 -3.61 -9.58
N GLU A 357 -19.65 -4.16 -8.82
CA GLU A 357 -19.93 -4.91 -7.58
C GLU A 357 -19.52 -4.14 -6.32
N THR A 358 -18.35 -3.50 -6.35
CA THR A 358 -17.73 -2.78 -5.21
C THR A 358 -17.47 -1.31 -5.52
N GLY A 359 -17.82 -0.87 -6.73
CA GLY A 359 -17.46 0.43 -7.27
C GLY A 359 -17.45 0.42 -8.79
N PHE A 360 -16.73 1.36 -9.40
CA PHE A 360 -16.60 1.47 -10.86
C PHE A 360 -15.14 1.70 -11.26
N LEU A 361 -14.69 0.97 -12.28
CA LEU A 361 -13.44 1.26 -12.98
C LEU A 361 -13.76 2.08 -14.23
N CYS A 362 -13.23 3.29 -14.30
CA CYS A 362 -13.51 4.25 -15.36
C CYS A 362 -12.24 4.67 -16.10
N ASP A 363 -12.37 4.97 -17.39
CA ASP A 363 -11.31 5.71 -18.09
C ASP A 363 -11.08 7.07 -17.39
N PRO A 364 -9.84 7.58 -17.34
CA PRO A 364 -9.48 8.78 -16.59
C PRO A 364 -9.98 10.07 -17.28
N SER A 365 -11.30 10.19 -17.42
CA SER A 365 -11.98 11.30 -18.07
C SER A 365 -13.17 11.78 -17.23
N ALA A 366 -13.41 13.09 -17.24
CA ALA A 366 -14.50 13.69 -16.46
C ALA A 366 -15.88 13.13 -16.82
N PRO A 367 -16.22 12.87 -18.11
CA PRO A 367 -17.52 12.28 -18.46
C PRO A 367 -17.75 10.89 -17.87
N GLU A 368 -16.76 10.00 -17.93
CA GLU A 368 -16.91 8.62 -17.41
C GLU A 368 -17.04 8.59 -15.88
N PHE A 369 -16.21 9.36 -15.18
CA PHE A 369 -16.33 9.52 -13.73
C PHE A 369 -17.69 10.14 -13.35
N SER A 370 -18.11 11.20 -14.03
CA SER A 370 -19.40 11.86 -13.80
C SER A 370 -20.58 10.90 -13.99
N LYS A 371 -20.54 10.06 -15.03
CA LYS A 371 -21.56 9.04 -15.29
C LYS A 371 -21.67 8.03 -14.15
N ALA A 372 -20.53 7.55 -13.64
CA ALA A 372 -20.51 6.65 -12.47
C ALA A 372 -21.01 7.35 -11.20
N MET A 373 -20.62 8.61 -10.98
CA MET A 373 -21.11 9.42 -9.88
C MET A 373 -22.63 9.60 -9.94
N LEU A 374 -23.18 9.87 -11.13
CA LEU A 374 -24.62 10.06 -11.34
C LEU A 374 -25.42 8.80 -11.02
N LYS A 375 -24.91 7.60 -11.34
CA LYS A 375 -25.54 6.33 -10.94
C LYS A 375 -25.74 6.26 -9.42
N LEU A 376 -24.70 6.59 -8.65
CA LEU A 376 -24.75 6.54 -7.18
C LEU A 376 -25.59 7.67 -6.56
N VAL A 377 -25.68 8.83 -7.22
CA VAL A 377 -26.57 9.92 -6.77
C VAL A 377 -28.04 9.56 -7.00
N ASN A 378 -28.35 8.85 -8.09
CA ASN A 378 -29.71 8.46 -8.43
C ASN A 378 -30.20 7.23 -7.65
N ASP A 379 -29.29 6.33 -7.29
CA ASP A 379 -29.57 5.11 -6.56
C ASP A 379 -28.69 5.03 -5.30
N HIS A 380 -29.26 5.47 -4.18
CA HIS A 380 -28.58 5.45 -2.89
C HIS A 380 -28.37 4.03 -2.37
N ASP A 381 -29.33 3.14 -2.61
CA ASP A 381 -29.29 1.76 -2.15
C ASP A 381 -28.16 1.01 -2.86
N LEU A 382 -27.91 1.30 -4.14
CA LEU A 382 -26.76 0.80 -4.87
C LEU A 382 -25.44 1.16 -4.18
N ALA A 383 -25.27 2.41 -3.72
CA ALA A 383 -24.06 2.83 -3.01
C ALA A 383 -23.86 2.05 -1.70
N VAL A 384 -24.95 1.81 -0.95
CA VAL A 384 -24.92 1.02 0.29
C VAL A 384 -24.56 -0.44 -0.01
N GLN A 385 -25.20 -1.05 -1.00
CA GLN A 385 -24.96 -2.44 -1.40
C GLN A 385 -23.51 -2.64 -1.88
N MET A 386 -23.03 -1.79 -2.79
CA MET A 386 -21.64 -1.84 -3.25
C MET A 386 -20.66 -1.64 -2.10
N GLY A 387 -20.97 -0.74 -1.16
CA GLY A 387 -20.17 -0.52 0.04
C GLY A 387 -20.04 -1.77 0.92
N LYS A 388 -21.11 -2.55 1.08
CA LYS A 388 -21.09 -3.81 1.83
C LYS A 388 -20.26 -4.88 1.12
N HIS A 389 -20.48 -5.06 -0.18
CA HIS A 389 -19.66 -5.97 -0.98
C HIS A 389 -18.18 -5.58 -0.96
N ALA A 390 -17.90 -4.27 -1.01
CA ALA A 390 -16.55 -3.73 -0.93
C ALA A 390 -15.89 -4.08 0.41
N ARG A 391 -16.60 -3.93 1.53
CA ARG A 391 -16.12 -4.34 2.85
C ARG A 391 -15.80 -5.82 2.89
N ASP A 392 -16.73 -6.67 2.46
CA ASP A 392 -16.56 -8.13 2.49
C ASP A 392 -15.36 -8.56 1.66
N HIS A 393 -15.19 -7.95 0.48
CA HIS A 393 -14.04 -8.17 -0.40
C HIS A 393 -12.71 -7.85 0.30
N VAL A 394 -12.61 -6.69 0.96
CA VAL A 394 -11.41 -6.29 1.70
C VAL A 394 -11.13 -7.20 2.88
N VAL A 395 -12.14 -7.54 3.68
CA VAL A 395 -11.98 -8.44 4.83
C VAL A 395 -11.39 -9.78 4.40
N GLN A 396 -11.89 -10.33 3.28
CA GLN A 396 -11.45 -11.63 2.77
C GLN A 396 -10.04 -11.60 2.17
N LYS A 397 -9.69 -10.56 1.39
CA LYS A 397 -8.49 -10.57 0.54
C LYS A 397 -7.37 -9.60 0.95
N PHE A 398 -7.71 -8.53 1.66
CA PHE A 398 -6.81 -7.39 1.89
C PHE A 398 -6.77 -6.94 3.37
N SER A 399 -7.25 -7.77 4.29
CA SER A 399 -7.13 -7.51 5.72
C SER A 399 -5.71 -7.79 6.20
N THR A 400 -5.31 -7.16 7.31
CA THR A 400 -4.02 -7.42 7.98
C THR A 400 -3.86 -8.89 8.34
N LYS A 401 -4.96 -9.56 8.71
CA LYS A 401 -5.00 -11.01 8.95
C LYS A 401 -4.67 -11.81 7.68
N THR A 402 -5.39 -11.58 6.58
CA THR A 402 -5.14 -12.30 5.31
C THR A 402 -3.71 -12.09 4.82
N PHE A 403 -3.19 -10.86 4.90
CA PHE A 403 -1.79 -10.57 4.59
C PHE A 403 -0.83 -11.35 5.48
N GLY A 404 -1.09 -11.40 6.79
CA GLY A 404 -0.30 -12.14 7.75
C GLY A 404 -0.27 -13.64 7.46
N ASP A 405 -1.43 -14.24 7.23
CA ASP A 405 -1.58 -15.67 6.92
C ASP A 405 -0.81 -16.03 5.64
N LEU A 406 -0.92 -15.20 4.59
CA LEU A 406 -0.20 -15.39 3.33
C LEU A 406 1.31 -15.21 3.48
N LEU A 407 1.75 -14.14 4.16
CA LEU A 407 3.17 -13.88 4.41
C LEU A 407 3.80 -15.01 5.21
N ASN A 408 3.13 -15.49 6.25
CA ASN A 408 3.57 -16.62 7.05
C ASN A 408 3.74 -17.88 6.18
N ASN A 409 2.76 -18.18 5.32
CA ASN A 409 2.87 -19.31 4.39
C ASN A 409 4.06 -19.17 3.44
N TYR A 410 4.29 -17.98 2.85
CA TYR A 410 5.46 -17.74 2.00
C TYR A 410 6.77 -17.97 2.76
N VAL A 411 6.89 -17.41 3.95
CA VAL A 411 8.09 -17.50 4.79
C VAL A 411 8.37 -18.95 5.20
N LEU A 412 7.35 -19.71 5.62
CA LEU A 412 7.48 -21.13 5.95
C LEU A 412 7.86 -21.96 4.73
N ASN A 413 7.23 -21.73 3.57
CA ASN A 413 7.55 -22.45 2.33
C ASN A 413 9.00 -22.24 1.91
N VAL A 414 9.48 -20.99 1.88
CA VAL A 414 10.86 -20.66 1.54
C VAL A 414 11.85 -21.27 2.54
N TYR A 415 11.49 -21.30 3.82
CA TYR A 415 12.30 -21.95 4.84
C TYR A 415 12.42 -23.45 4.61
N HIS A 416 11.31 -24.13 4.31
CA HIS A 416 11.24 -25.58 4.10
C HIS A 416 11.85 -26.05 2.77
N GLN A 417 11.95 -25.19 1.75
CA GLN A 417 12.71 -25.42 0.51
C GLN A 417 14.25 -25.52 0.74
N ARG A 418 14.66 -26.03 1.89
CA ARG A 418 16.06 -26.21 2.27
C ARG A 418 16.37 -27.50 3.03
N ILE A 419 15.54 -28.52 2.87
CA ILE A 419 15.88 -29.88 3.31
C ILE A 419 15.50 -30.85 2.19
N GLU A 420 16.20 -30.76 1.06
CA GLU A 420 16.43 -31.89 0.16
C GLU A 420 17.89 -31.86 -0.31
#